data_AF-Q60HB7-F1
#
_entry.id   AF-Q60HB7-F1
#
_cell.length_a   1.000
_cell.length_b   1.000
_cell.length_c   1.000
_cell.angle_alpha   90.00
_cell.angle_beta   90.00
_cell.angle_gamma   90.00
#
_symmetry.space_group_name_H-M   'P 1'
#
loop_
_entity.id
_entity.type
_entity.pdbx_description
1 polymer ?
#
loop_
_entity_poly.entity_id
_entity_poly.type
_entity_poly.pdbx_seq_one_letter_code
_entity_poly.pdbx_strand_id
1 'polypeptide(L)'
;KLGDASYSFAKEVDWKNGLFLQAPGSFQPLEALKAIDKMIVMGAAADPNLLKAAASAHHKAIGSISGVNGVTSRADWDSVNAALGRVIASVPESMVMDVYNSVKGITDPQVPAYMKSLVNGADAEKAYEGFLAFKDVVKKNQVASAGAPATVPTGDNIGVAAKALSEQSYPFLKDINWLSDIYLKPLPGASADKSLKAIDKMIVMGAAADGNALKAAAAAHHTAIGSIDAKGVTSAADYEAVNAALGRVIASVPKSMVMDVYNAFAGLVSPTIPNNMFQSVNALDANAAAKAFYTFKDVVASSQR
;
A
#
# COMPACT_ATOMS: atom_id res chain seq x y z
N LYS A 1 27.54 0.82 5.50
CA LYS A 1 27.88 -0.36 4.67
C LYS A 1 26.98 -0.49 3.45
N LEU A 2 25.67 -0.82 3.58
CA LEU A 2 24.78 -0.90 2.40
C LEU A 2 24.76 0.40 1.60
N GLY A 3 24.54 1.55 2.26
CA GLY A 3 24.54 2.84 1.58
C GLY A 3 25.85 3.21 0.88
N ASP A 4 27.00 2.76 1.41
CA ASP A 4 28.31 3.01 0.78
C ASP A 4 28.45 2.24 -0.53
N ALA A 5 27.77 1.10 -0.63
CA ALA A 5 27.72 0.27 -1.82
C ALA A 5 26.63 0.71 -2.80
N SER A 6 25.49 1.22 -2.32
CA SER A 6 24.27 1.36 -3.14
C SER A 6 23.85 2.80 -3.45
N TYR A 7 24.38 3.82 -2.77
CA TYR A 7 23.88 5.19 -2.94
C TYR A 7 24.32 5.82 -4.28
N SER A 8 25.43 5.37 -4.88
CA SER A 8 25.78 5.79 -6.26
C SER A 8 24.69 5.35 -7.24
N PHE A 9 24.38 4.05 -7.27
CA PHE A 9 23.26 3.49 -8.04
C PHE A 9 21.94 4.22 -7.75
N ALA A 10 21.61 4.49 -6.48
CA ALA A 10 20.36 5.18 -6.12
C ALA A 10 20.23 6.60 -6.72
N LYS A 11 21.35 7.32 -6.94
CA LYS A 11 21.33 8.64 -7.59
C LYS A 11 21.10 8.55 -9.10
N GLU A 12 21.43 7.42 -9.72
CA GLU A 12 21.34 7.21 -11.17
C GLU A 12 19.93 6.82 -11.61
N VAL A 13 19.19 6.11 -10.75
CA VAL A 13 17.79 5.74 -11.01
C VAL A 13 16.94 7.01 -11.17
N ASP A 14 16.25 7.15 -12.29
CA ASP A 14 15.22 8.17 -12.48
C ASP A 14 13.93 7.76 -11.75
N TRP A 15 13.84 8.11 -10.47
CA TRP A 15 12.68 7.79 -9.61
C TRP A 15 11.39 8.49 -10.05
N LYS A 16 11.46 9.45 -10.99
CA LYS A 16 10.29 10.16 -11.54
C LYS A 16 9.72 9.48 -12.77
N ASN A 17 10.32 8.39 -13.22
CA ASN A 17 9.86 7.64 -14.38
C ASN A 17 8.47 7.02 -14.12
N GLY A 18 7.49 7.38 -14.97
CA GLY A 18 6.11 6.90 -14.87
C GLY A 18 5.95 5.39 -15.10
N LEU A 19 7.00 4.70 -15.58
CA LEU A 19 7.01 3.26 -15.73
C LEU A 19 6.73 2.52 -14.41
N PHE A 20 7.13 3.07 -13.27
CA PHE A 20 6.91 2.43 -11.95
C PHE A 20 5.42 2.38 -11.53
N LEU A 21 4.53 3.06 -12.26
CA LEU A 21 3.09 2.91 -12.11
C LEU A 21 2.56 1.64 -12.82
N GLN A 22 3.30 1.09 -13.78
CA GLN A 22 2.83 -0.01 -14.63
C GLN A 22 3.17 -1.38 -14.02
N ALA A 23 2.50 -2.43 -14.49
CA ALA A 23 2.87 -3.80 -14.19
C ALA A 23 4.29 -4.11 -14.73
N PRO A 24 5.10 -4.94 -14.04
CA PRO A 24 6.45 -5.30 -14.46
C PRO A 24 6.43 -6.37 -15.58
N GLY A 25 5.77 -6.05 -16.70
CA GLY A 25 5.46 -6.99 -17.78
C GLY A 25 3.99 -6.92 -18.17
N SER A 26 3.44 -8.04 -18.63
CA SER A 26 2.00 -8.12 -18.96
C SER A 26 1.12 -7.96 -17.71
N PHE A 27 0.03 -7.20 -17.82
CA PHE A 27 -0.92 -7.00 -16.74
C PHE A 27 -1.76 -8.27 -16.52
N GLN A 28 -1.57 -8.90 -15.36
CA GLN A 28 -2.22 -10.15 -14.97
C GLN A 28 -2.91 -9.95 -13.62
N PRO A 29 -4.11 -9.33 -13.56
CA PRO A 29 -4.68 -8.80 -12.32
C PRO A 29 -4.88 -9.86 -11.22
N LEU A 30 -5.38 -11.05 -11.56
CA LEU A 30 -5.61 -12.11 -10.57
C LEU A 30 -4.30 -12.76 -10.09
N GLU A 31 -3.28 -12.88 -10.94
CA GLU A 31 -1.96 -13.36 -10.51
C GLU A 31 -1.23 -12.31 -9.66
N ALA A 32 -1.36 -11.03 -10.02
CA ALA A 32 -0.85 -9.92 -9.23
C ALA A 32 -1.54 -9.86 -7.85
N LEU A 33 -2.85 -10.12 -7.78
CA LEU A 33 -3.59 -10.16 -6.52
C LEU A 33 -3.06 -11.24 -5.57
N LYS A 34 -2.59 -12.39 -6.08
CA LYS A 34 -1.91 -13.41 -5.25
C LYS A 34 -0.61 -12.87 -4.64
N ALA A 35 0.17 -12.10 -5.38
CA ALA A 35 1.39 -11.47 -4.86
C ALA A 35 1.06 -10.40 -3.81
N ILE A 36 0.03 -9.58 -4.05
CA ILE A 36 -0.48 -8.61 -3.06
C ILE A 36 -0.96 -9.32 -1.80
N ASP A 37 -1.65 -10.45 -1.91
CA ASP A 37 -2.06 -11.25 -0.75
C ASP A 37 -0.87 -11.68 0.12
N LYS A 38 0.23 -12.13 -0.50
CA LYS A 38 1.46 -12.46 0.26
C LYS A 38 2.07 -11.24 0.95
N MET A 39 2.03 -10.07 0.31
CA MET A 39 2.48 -8.81 0.94
C MET A 39 1.58 -8.42 2.12
N ILE A 40 0.26 -8.60 1.99
CA ILE A 40 -0.72 -8.33 3.07
C ILE A 40 -0.46 -9.26 4.27
N VAL A 41 -0.29 -10.57 4.03
CA VAL A 41 0.00 -11.55 5.08
C VAL A 41 1.30 -11.21 5.81
N MET A 42 2.36 -10.88 5.06
CA MET A 42 3.63 -10.45 5.64
C MET A 42 3.48 -9.15 6.45
N GLY A 43 2.73 -8.16 5.94
CA GLY A 43 2.46 -6.90 6.64
C GLY A 43 1.68 -7.10 7.95
N ALA A 44 0.68 -7.99 7.96
CA ALA A 44 -0.07 -8.32 9.17
C ALA A 44 0.77 -9.08 10.22
N ALA A 45 1.80 -9.82 9.78
CA ALA A 45 2.70 -10.54 10.67
C ALA A 45 3.81 -9.65 11.27
N ALA A 46 4.20 -8.58 10.57
CA ALA A 46 5.28 -7.69 10.99
C ALA A 46 4.97 -6.93 12.29
N ASP A 47 6.03 -6.51 12.99
CA ASP A 47 5.90 -5.69 14.19
C ASP A 47 5.30 -4.31 13.84
N PRO A 48 4.14 -3.92 14.42
CA PRO A 48 3.49 -2.66 14.09
C PRO A 48 4.33 -1.41 14.41
N ASN A 49 5.18 -1.45 15.45
CA ASN A 49 6.06 -0.33 15.79
C ASN A 49 7.17 -0.17 14.75
N LEU A 50 7.67 -1.29 14.19
CA LEU A 50 8.67 -1.25 13.13
C LEU A 50 8.07 -0.78 11.80
N LEU A 51 6.83 -1.17 11.47
CA LEU A 51 6.10 -0.60 10.33
C LEU A 51 5.91 0.91 10.47
N LYS A 52 5.50 1.38 11.66
CA LYS A 52 5.39 2.81 11.97
C LYS A 52 6.72 3.54 11.82
N ALA A 53 7.80 2.97 12.33
CA ALA A 53 9.14 3.55 12.22
C ALA A 53 9.60 3.63 10.75
N ALA A 54 9.33 2.59 9.95
CA ALA A 54 9.61 2.58 8.52
C ALA A 54 8.79 3.65 7.77
N ALA A 55 7.49 3.79 8.06
CA ALA A 55 6.65 4.84 7.48
C ALA A 55 7.21 6.24 7.82
N SER A 56 7.59 6.47 9.08
CA SER A 56 8.19 7.74 9.52
C SER A 56 9.54 8.02 8.83
N ALA A 57 10.35 6.99 8.58
CA ALA A 57 11.60 7.13 7.84
C ALA A 57 11.36 7.53 6.37
N HIS A 58 10.33 6.99 5.72
CA HIS A 58 9.96 7.37 4.36
C HIS A 58 9.44 8.81 4.29
N HIS A 59 8.57 9.22 5.22
CA HIS A 59 8.11 10.61 5.32
C HIS A 59 9.29 11.58 5.43
N LYS A 60 10.25 11.29 6.32
CA LYS A 60 11.47 12.08 6.46
C LYS A 60 12.30 12.11 5.16
N ALA A 61 12.46 10.97 4.50
CA ALA A 61 13.20 10.86 3.25
C ALA A 61 12.59 11.67 2.10
N ILE A 62 11.26 11.74 2.02
CA ILE A 62 10.55 12.59 1.04
C ILE A 62 10.94 14.06 1.22
N GLY A 63 11.13 14.51 2.47
CA GLY A 63 11.52 15.88 2.79
C GLY A 63 12.93 16.30 2.31
N SER A 64 13.78 15.34 1.91
CA SER A 64 15.15 15.62 1.43
C SER A 64 15.39 15.26 -0.03
N ILE A 65 14.32 14.96 -0.78
CA ILE A 65 14.39 14.69 -2.22
C ILE A 65 14.95 15.90 -2.97
N SER A 66 15.92 15.65 -3.84
CA SER A 66 16.56 16.68 -4.65
C SER A 66 17.04 16.15 -6.00
N GLY A 67 17.44 17.06 -6.88
CA GLY A 67 17.94 16.73 -8.21
C GLY A 67 16.87 16.30 -9.21
N VAL A 68 17.29 16.10 -10.45
CA VAL A 68 16.40 15.75 -11.57
C VAL A 68 15.79 14.35 -11.40
N ASN A 69 16.58 13.42 -10.84
CA ASN A 69 16.20 12.02 -10.65
C ASN A 69 15.31 11.78 -9.41
N GLY A 70 15.11 12.79 -8.55
CA GLY A 70 14.22 12.66 -7.38
C GLY A 70 14.75 11.78 -6.25
N VAL A 71 16.07 11.68 -6.08
CA VAL A 71 16.70 10.88 -5.01
C VAL A 71 16.69 11.62 -3.66
N THR A 72 16.45 10.88 -2.58
CA THR A 72 16.55 11.38 -1.19
C THR A 72 18.01 11.57 -0.75
N SER A 73 18.26 12.17 0.42
CA SER A 73 19.62 12.32 0.96
C SER A 73 20.27 10.98 1.32
N ARG A 74 21.61 10.95 1.37
CA ARG A 74 22.35 9.74 1.78
C ARG A 74 21.97 9.26 3.19
N ALA A 75 21.78 10.19 4.12
CA ALA A 75 21.41 9.86 5.50
C ALA A 75 20.00 9.24 5.57
N ASP A 76 19.08 9.74 4.76
CA ASP A 76 17.71 9.23 4.70
C ASP A 76 17.63 7.90 3.95
N TRP A 77 18.42 7.71 2.89
CA TRP A 77 18.60 6.42 2.23
C TRP A 77 19.05 5.33 3.22
N ASP A 78 20.05 5.63 4.05
CA ASP A 78 20.53 4.70 5.08
C ASP A 78 19.46 4.42 6.14
N SER A 79 18.72 5.46 6.55
CA SER A 79 17.66 5.38 7.56
C SER A 79 16.50 4.50 7.10
N VAL A 80 16.04 4.68 5.86
CA VAL A 80 14.97 3.87 5.24
C VAL A 80 15.40 2.41 5.15
N ASN A 81 16.59 2.13 4.62
CA ASN A 81 17.09 0.76 4.50
C ASN A 81 17.23 0.06 5.86
N ALA A 82 17.70 0.77 6.88
CA ALA A 82 17.79 0.23 8.23
C ALA A 82 16.41 -0.05 8.84
N ALA A 83 15.42 0.83 8.62
CA ALA A 83 14.06 0.62 9.12
C ALA A 83 13.40 -0.60 8.44
N LEU A 84 13.50 -0.69 7.11
CA LEU A 84 12.98 -1.84 6.35
C LEU A 84 13.68 -3.15 6.74
N GLY A 85 15.00 -3.16 6.92
CA GLY A 85 15.72 -4.34 7.41
C GLY A 85 15.18 -4.88 8.75
N ARG A 86 14.79 -3.99 9.66
CA ARG A 86 14.15 -4.38 10.93
C ARG A 86 12.74 -4.94 10.72
N VAL A 87 11.94 -4.35 9.82
CA VAL A 87 10.63 -4.90 9.44
C VAL A 87 10.78 -6.32 8.88
N ILE A 88 11.73 -6.55 7.96
CA ILE A 88 12.00 -7.89 7.40
C ILE A 88 12.42 -8.88 8.51
N ALA A 89 13.28 -8.46 9.44
CA ALA A 89 13.68 -9.31 10.56
C ALA A 89 12.51 -9.66 11.51
N SER A 90 11.44 -8.87 11.53
CA SER A 90 10.27 -9.11 12.40
C SER A 90 9.28 -10.15 11.88
N VAL A 91 9.52 -10.73 10.69
CA VAL A 91 8.67 -11.78 10.10
C VAL A 91 9.48 -13.03 9.77
N PRO A 92 8.87 -14.24 9.75
CA PRO A 92 9.53 -15.45 9.30
C PRO A 92 10.04 -15.36 7.86
N GLU A 93 11.17 -16.00 7.59
CA GLU A 93 11.79 -16.05 6.25
C GLU A 93 10.83 -16.57 5.17
N SER A 94 9.99 -17.55 5.50
CA SER A 94 9.02 -18.12 4.57
C SER A 94 8.05 -17.07 4.01
N MET A 95 7.58 -16.13 4.83
CA MET A 95 6.68 -15.06 4.37
C MET A 95 7.39 -14.11 3.41
N VAL A 96 8.66 -13.81 3.66
CA VAL A 96 9.48 -12.98 2.76
C VAL A 96 9.69 -13.70 1.43
N MET A 97 9.96 -15.01 1.46
CA MET A 97 10.14 -15.82 0.26
C MET A 97 8.85 -16.04 -0.52
N ASP A 98 7.69 -16.10 0.13
CA ASP A 98 6.38 -16.15 -0.54
C ASP A 98 6.13 -14.89 -1.35
N VAL A 99 6.47 -13.70 -0.81
CA VAL A 99 6.43 -12.44 -1.56
C VAL A 99 7.40 -12.48 -2.74
N TYR A 100 8.67 -12.86 -2.52
CA TYR A 100 9.65 -12.95 -3.60
C TYR A 100 9.18 -13.87 -4.74
N ASN A 101 8.72 -15.07 -4.42
CA ASN A 101 8.32 -16.08 -5.40
C ASN A 101 7.08 -15.66 -6.19
N SER A 102 6.08 -15.08 -5.52
CA SER A 102 4.87 -14.60 -6.19
C SER A 102 5.12 -13.38 -7.08
N VAL A 103 5.92 -12.40 -6.64
CA VAL A 103 6.33 -11.24 -7.47
C VAL A 103 7.16 -11.70 -8.67
N LYS A 104 8.08 -12.65 -8.46
CA LYS A 104 8.85 -13.25 -9.57
C LYS A 104 7.93 -13.87 -10.62
N GLY A 105 6.82 -14.51 -10.20
CA GLY A 105 5.86 -15.15 -11.11
C GLY A 105 5.14 -14.19 -12.07
N ILE A 106 5.03 -12.90 -11.71
CA ILE A 106 4.37 -11.86 -12.54
C ILE A 106 5.36 -10.90 -13.21
N THR A 107 6.65 -11.05 -12.96
CA THR A 107 7.69 -10.15 -13.49
C THR A 107 8.28 -10.73 -14.77
N ASP A 108 8.25 -9.96 -15.86
CA ASP A 108 8.89 -10.35 -17.11
C ASP A 108 10.42 -10.52 -16.89
N PRO A 109 11.03 -11.63 -17.34
CA PRO A 109 12.46 -11.90 -17.15
C PRO A 109 13.40 -10.81 -17.71
N GLN A 110 12.94 -9.97 -18.65
CA GLN A 110 13.72 -8.88 -19.22
C GLN A 110 13.73 -7.62 -18.35
N VAL A 111 12.81 -7.49 -17.38
CA VAL A 111 12.71 -6.30 -16.52
C VAL A 111 14.03 -5.96 -15.81
N PRO A 112 14.75 -6.90 -15.16
CA PRO A 112 16.02 -6.58 -14.50
C PRO A 112 17.08 -6.06 -15.48
N ALA A 113 17.18 -6.65 -16.67
CA ALA A 113 18.14 -6.22 -17.70
C ALA A 113 17.80 -4.82 -18.22
N TYR A 114 16.52 -4.55 -18.48
CA TYR A 114 16.06 -3.23 -18.89
C TYR A 114 16.32 -2.17 -17.81
N MET A 115 15.98 -2.43 -16.54
CA MET A 115 16.27 -1.51 -15.42
C MET A 115 17.76 -1.22 -15.28
N LYS A 116 18.62 -2.24 -15.38
CA LYS A 116 20.07 -2.08 -15.32
C LYS A 116 20.62 -1.25 -16.49
N SER A 117 20.00 -1.33 -17.68
CA SER A 117 20.43 -0.56 -18.86
C SER A 117 20.25 0.96 -18.72
N LEU A 118 19.44 1.40 -17.76
CA LEU A 118 19.16 2.83 -17.51
C LEU A 118 20.13 3.48 -16.52
N VAL A 119 21.10 2.72 -15.99
CA VAL A 119 22.07 3.16 -14.96
C VAL A 119 23.47 2.67 -15.29
N ASN A 120 24.45 3.00 -14.45
CA ASN A 120 25.77 2.39 -14.53
C ASN A 120 25.70 0.94 -14.04
N GLY A 121 26.03 0.00 -14.92
CA GLY A 121 25.98 -1.43 -14.62
C GLY A 121 26.89 -1.86 -13.45
N ALA A 122 28.06 -1.23 -13.30
CA ALA A 122 29.02 -1.55 -12.23
C ALA A 122 28.52 -1.02 -10.87
N ASP A 123 27.92 0.17 -10.83
CA ASP A 123 27.30 0.69 -9.60
C ASP A 123 26.09 -0.16 -9.19
N ALA A 124 25.31 -0.67 -10.15
CA ALA A 124 24.22 -1.59 -9.88
C ALA A 124 24.69 -2.95 -9.31
N GLU A 125 25.77 -3.52 -9.86
CA GLU A 125 26.37 -4.76 -9.36
C GLU A 125 26.92 -4.57 -7.94
N LYS A 126 27.64 -3.47 -7.70
CA LYS A 126 28.14 -3.10 -6.37
C LYS A 126 27.00 -2.92 -5.36
N ALA A 127 25.90 -2.28 -5.78
CA ALA A 127 24.71 -2.13 -4.95
C ALA A 127 24.11 -3.49 -4.57
N TYR A 128 24.06 -4.44 -5.52
CA TYR A 128 23.55 -5.78 -5.29
C TYR A 128 24.46 -6.59 -4.35
N GLU A 129 25.78 -6.52 -4.50
CA GLU A 129 26.73 -7.12 -3.54
C GLU A 129 26.52 -6.57 -2.12
N GLY A 130 26.33 -5.24 -2.00
CA GLY A 130 25.98 -4.58 -0.74
C GLY A 130 24.67 -5.12 -0.14
N PHE A 131 23.65 -5.34 -0.98
CA PHE A 131 22.40 -5.96 -0.57
C PHE A 131 22.59 -7.40 -0.08
N LEU A 132 23.38 -8.22 -0.80
CA LEU A 132 23.68 -9.59 -0.40
C LEU A 132 24.35 -9.67 0.98
N ALA A 133 25.24 -8.73 1.31
CA ALA A 133 25.82 -8.64 2.65
C ALA A 133 24.83 -8.14 3.70
N PHE A 134 23.96 -7.18 3.35
CA PHE A 134 22.95 -6.64 4.25
C PHE A 134 21.89 -7.68 4.64
N LYS A 135 21.35 -8.44 3.67
CA LYS A 135 20.34 -9.46 3.94
C LYS A 135 20.85 -10.57 4.87
N ASP A 136 22.16 -10.85 4.91
CA ASP A 136 22.73 -11.83 5.85
C ASP A 136 22.71 -11.31 7.30
N VAL A 137 22.84 -10.00 7.49
CA VAL A 137 22.67 -9.38 8.83
C VAL A 137 21.21 -9.42 9.24
N VAL A 138 20.28 -9.12 8.31
CA VAL A 138 18.83 -9.20 8.56
C VAL A 138 18.44 -10.64 8.95
N LYS A 139 18.86 -11.63 8.16
CA LYS A 139 18.57 -13.06 8.41
C LYS A 139 19.02 -13.53 9.80
N LYS A 140 20.20 -13.09 10.25
CA LYS A 140 20.72 -13.42 11.60
C LYS A 140 19.86 -12.90 12.74
N ASN A 141 19.05 -11.87 12.50
CA ASN A 141 18.16 -11.26 13.47
C ASN A 141 16.68 -11.60 13.21
N GLN A 142 16.40 -12.47 12.24
CA GLN A 142 15.05 -12.77 11.80
C GLN A 142 14.31 -13.70 12.77
N VAL A 143 13.05 -13.41 13.06
CA VAL A 143 12.21 -14.27 13.90
C VAL A 143 11.87 -15.61 13.22
N ALA A 144 11.73 -16.67 14.00
CA ALA A 144 11.36 -17.99 13.47
C ALA A 144 9.85 -18.18 13.27
N SER A 145 9.01 -17.40 13.96
CA SER A 145 7.55 -17.51 13.95
C SER A 145 6.88 -16.15 13.83
N ALA A 146 5.73 -16.11 13.17
CA ALA A 146 4.93 -14.89 13.03
C ALA A 146 4.38 -14.42 14.38
N GLY A 147 4.15 -13.11 14.51
CA GLY A 147 3.48 -12.53 15.67
C GLY A 147 2.01 -12.96 15.78
N ALA A 148 1.44 -12.81 16.98
CA ALA A 148 0.04 -13.13 17.25
C ALA A 148 -0.92 -12.34 16.31
N PRO A 149 -2.10 -12.88 15.96
CA PRO A 149 -3.12 -12.14 15.20
C PRO A 149 -3.60 -10.86 15.89
N ALA A 150 -4.24 -9.97 15.14
CA ALA A 150 -4.84 -8.77 15.71
C ALA A 150 -6.04 -9.12 16.60
N THR A 151 -6.34 -8.27 17.59
CA THR A 151 -7.60 -8.34 18.33
C THR A 151 -8.65 -7.50 17.60
N VAL A 152 -9.82 -8.09 17.33
CA VAL A 152 -10.91 -7.43 16.61
C VAL A 152 -12.08 -7.19 17.56
N PRO A 153 -12.51 -5.93 17.78
CA PRO A 153 -13.70 -5.63 18.57
C PRO A 153 -14.96 -6.21 17.92
N THR A 154 -15.91 -6.65 18.72
CA THR A 154 -17.22 -7.16 18.27
C THR A 154 -18.36 -6.30 18.83
N GLY A 155 -19.35 -5.98 17.99
CA GLY A 155 -20.56 -5.27 18.42
C GLY A 155 -20.37 -3.77 18.70
N ASP A 156 -19.26 -3.17 18.28
CA ASP A 156 -19.03 -1.74 18.36
C ASP A 156 -19.86 -0.96 17.32
N ASN A 157 -20.07 0.33 17.56
CA ASN A 157 -20.89 1.19 16.69
C ASN A 157 -20.38 1.21 15.24
N ILE A 158 -19.06 1.18 15.05
CA ILE A 158 -18.45 1.12 13.71
C ILE A 158 -18.81 -0.19 13.00
N GLY A 159 -18.74 -1.34 13.70
CA GLY A 159 -19.14 -2.62 13.14
C GLY A 159 -20.62 -2.65 12.71
N VAL A 160 -21.51 -2.14 13.56
CA VAL A 160 -22.96 -2.05 13.25
C VAL A 160 -23.20 -1.14 12.04
N ALA A 161 -22.54 0.01 11.97
CA ALA A 161 -22.69 0.94 10.84
C ALA A 161 -22.08 0.40 9.54
N ALA A 162 -20.99 -0.37 9.64
CA ALA A 162 -20.35 -1.00 8.48
C ALA A 162 -21.25 -2.04 7.81
N LYS A 163 -22.08 -2.76 8.57
CA LYS A 163 -23.10 -3.64 8.01
C LYS A 163 -24.07 -2.88 7.09
N ALA A 164 -24.66 -1.80 7.60
CA ALA A 164 -25.60 -0.97 6.84
C ALA A 164 -24.96 -0.31 5.61
N LEU A 165 -23.69 0.11 5.71
CA LEU A 165 -22.91 0.56 4.56
C LEU A 165 -22.81 -0.55 3.52
N SER A 166 -22.35 -1.72 3.93
CA SER A 166 -22.01 -2.83 3.04
C SER A 166 -23.22 -3.38 2.32
N GLU A 167 -24.35 -3.56 3.01
CA GLU A 167 -25.61 -3.99 2.39
C GLU A 167 -26.06 -3.04 1.26
N GLN A 168 -25.90 -1.72 1.46
CA GLN A 168 -26.31 -0.70 0.50
C GLN A 168 -25.30 -0.47 -0.63
N SER A 169 -24.00 -0.70 -0.40
CA SER A 169 -22.95 -0.46 -1.40
C SER A 169 -22.47 -1.72 -2.13
N TYR A 170 -22.84 -2.92 -1.69
CA TYR A 170 -22.45 -4.16 -2.36
C TYR A 170 -22.96 -4.30 -3.80
N PRO A 171 -24.17 -3.85 -4.18
CA PRO A 171 -24.58 -3.79 -5.59
C PRO A 171 -23.59 -2.98 -6.45
N PHE A 172 -23.22 -1.78 -5.99
CA PHE A 172 -22.21 -0.95 -6.66
C PHE A 172 -20.83 -1.65 -6.72
N LEU A 173 -20.41 -2.33 -5.65
CA LEU A 173 -19.14 -3.08 -5.61
C LEU A 173 -19.05 -4.15 -6.72
N LYS A 174 -20.16 -4.83 -7.02
CA LYS A 174 -20.24 -5.87 -8.05
C LYS A 174 -20.17 -5.33 -9.48
N ASP A 175 -20.56 -4.07 -9.68
CA ASP A 175 -20.55 -3.42 -10.99
C ASP A 175 -19.15 -2.93 -11.38
N ILE A 176 -18.25 -2.76 -10.41
CA ILE A 176 -16.87 -2.33 -10.66
C ILE A 176 -16.11 -3.42 -11.43
N ASN A 177 -15.45 -3.03 -12.53
CA ASN A 177 -14.52 -3.92 -13.24
C ASN A 177 -13.15 -3.95 -12.56
N TRP A 178 -13.01 -4.78 -11.52
CA TRP A 178 -11.78 -4.95 -10.74
C TRP A 178 -10.56 -5.43 -11.54
N LEU A 179 -10.78 -6.03 -12.71
CA LEU A 179 -9.73 -6.58 -13.56
C LEU A 179 -9.26 -5.59 -14.64
N SER A 180 -9.70 -4.33 -14.58
CA SER A 180 -9.35 -3.29 -15.54
C SER A 180 -7.95 -2.72 -15.33
N ASP A 181 -7.25 -2.40 -16.41
CA ASP A 181 -5.97 -1.68 -16.38
C ASP A 181 -6.14 -0.16 -16.20
N ILE A 182 -7.39 0.33 -16.14
CA ILE A 182 -7.71 1.77 -16.00
C ILE A 182 -7.08 2.37 -14.73
N TYR A 183 -6.91 1.55 -13.68
CA TYR A 183 -6.32 1.95 -12.40
C TYR A 183 -4.81 2.19 -12.47
N LEU A 184 -4.15 1.80 -13.57
CA LEU A 184 -2.74 2.06 -13.83
C LEU A 184 -2.51 3.25 -14.78
N LYS A 185 -3.57 3.95 -15.20
CA LYS A 185 -3.42 5.16 -16.01
C LYS A 185 -2.94 6.32 -15.14
N PRO A 186 -1.97 7.13 -15.61
CA PRO A 186 -1.47 8.25 -14.85
C PRO A 186 -2.55 9.30 -14.63
N LEU A 187 -2.48 10.00 -13.50
CA LEU A 187 -3.39 11.12 -13.22
C LEU A 187 -3.11 12.27 -14.20
N PRO A 188 -4.13 12.79 -14.93
CA PRO A 188 -3.92 13.86 -15.91
C PRO A 188 -3.28 15.10 -15.28
N GLY A 189 -2.11 15.50 -15.79
CA GLY A 189 -1.40 16.71 -15.35
C GLY A 189 -0.68 16.61 -13.99
N ALA A 190 -0.68 15.43 -13.35
CA ALA A 190 0.08 15.18 -12.12
C ALA A 190 1.53 14.78 -12.45
N SER A 191 2.50 15.50 -11.87
CA SER A 191 3.90 15.04 -11.88
C SER A 191 4.15 14.05 -10.75
N ALA A 192 5.22 13.25 -10.86
CA ALA A 192 5.67 12.36 -9.80
C ALA A 192 5.85 13.11 -8.45
N ASP A 193 6.42 14.31 -8.47
CA ASP A 193 6.60 15.14 -7.26
C ASP A 193 5.27 15.56 -6.61
N LYS A 194 4.25 15.89 -7.42
CA LYS A 194 2.91 16.24 -6.89
C LYS A 194 2.22 15.02 -6.31
N SER A 195 2.28 13.88 -7.01
CA SER A 195 1.75 12.61 -6.53
C SER A 195 2.42 12.16 -5.25
N LEU A 196 3.75 12.27 -5.16
CA LEU A 196 4.51 11.89 -3.97
C LEU A 196 4.13 12.74 -2.74
N LYS A 197 3.87 14.04 -2.91
CA LYS A 197 3.38 14.89 -1.81
C LYS A 197 2.00 14.48 -1.30
N ALA A 198 1.11 14.01 -2.19
CA ALA A 198 -0.19 13.48 -1.76
C ALA A 198 -0.04 12.11 -1.06
N ILE A 199 0.83 11.24 -1.59
CA ILE A 199 1.17 9.94 -0.98
C ILE A 199 1.79 10.13 0.40
N ASP A 200 2.64 11.15 0.58
CA ASP A 200 3.26 11.48 1.88
C ASP A 200 2.22 11.68 2.99
N LYS A 201 1.06 12.29 2.67
CA LYS A 201 -0.03 12.45 3.64
C LYS A 201 -0.62 11.11 4.08
N MET A 202 -0.71 10.13 3.18
CA MET A 202 -1.13 8.77 3.55
C MET A 202 -0.08 8.07 4.40
N ILE A 203 1.21 8.26 4.12
CA ILE A 203 2.32 7.72 4.92
C ILE A 203 2.29 8.27 6.34
N VAL A 204 2.09 9.59 6.49
CA VAL A 204 1.96 10.26 7.80
C VAL A 204 0.75 9.71 8.57
N MET A 205 -0.40 9.57 7.91
CA MET A 205 -1.60 8.99 8.53
C MET A 205 -1.37 7.54 8.97
N GLY A 206 -0.74 6.72 8.12
CA GLY A 206 -0.41 5.33 8.44
C GLY A 206 0.55 5.19 9.62
N ALA A 207 1.53 6.09 9.75
CA ALA A 207 2.44 6.12 10.90
C ALA A 207 1.73 6.53 12.21
N ALA A 208 0.64 7.29 12.14
CA ALA A 208 -0.13 7.72 13.30
C ALA A 208 -1.22 6.73 13.72
N ALA A 209 -1.72 5.92 12.79
CA ALA A 209 -2.80 4.97 13.03
C ALA A 209 -2.46 3.91 14.08
N ASP A 210 -3.50 3.37 14.71
CA ASP A 210 -3.35 2.26 15.67
C ASP A 210 -2.84 1.00 14.96
N GLY A 211 -1.71 0.47 15.46
CA GLY A 211 -1.03 -0.67 14.83
C GLY A 211 -1.86 -1.96 14.85
N ASN A 212 -2.67 -2.18 15.89
CA ASN A 212 -3.57 -3.33 15.94
C ASN A 212 -4.74 -3.17 14.95
N ALA A 213 -5.29 -1.95 14.80
CA ALA A 213 -6.32 -1.66 13.81
C ALA A 213 -5.81 -1.86 12.37
N LEU A 214 -4.60 -1.38 12.04
CA LEU A 214 -3.97 -1.62 10.73
C LEU A 214 -3.77 -3.12 10.46
N LYS A 215 -3.29 -3.86 11.46
CA LYS A 215 -3.11 -5.31 11.38
C LYS A 215 -4.43 -6.05 11.16
N ALA A 216 -5.49 -5.65 11.87
CA ALA A 216 -6.83 -6.21 11.70
C ALA A 216 -7.39 -5.92 10.30
N ALA A 217 -7.19 -4.70 9.79
CA ALA A 217 -7.59 -4.34 8.43
C ALA A 217 -6.84 -5.15 7.38
N ALA A 218 -5.53 -5.37 7.54
CA ALA A 218 -4.75 -6.23 6.64
C ALA A 218 -5.30 -7.68 6.66
N ALA A 219 -5.56 -8.25 7.83
CA ALA A 219 -6.13 -9.60 7.95
C ALA A 219 -7.54 -9.73 7.33
N ALA A 220 -8.37 -8.69 7.44
CA ALA A 220 -9.68 -8.64 6.79
C ALA A 220 -9.56 -8.66 5.26
N HIS A 221 -8.60 -7.92 4.68
CA HIS A 221 -8.36 -7.95 3.23
C HIS A 221 -7.82 -9.31 2.76
N HIS A 222 -6.91 -9.95 3.51
CA HIS A 222 -6.46 -11.32 3.21
C HIS A 222 -7.64 -12.30 3.13
N THR A 223 -8.56 -12.22 4.09
CA THR A 223 -9.77 -13.05 4.11
C THR A 223 -10.66 -12.75 2.90
N ALA A 224 -10.87 -11.47 2.59
CA ALA A 224 -11.67 -11.02 1.45
C ALA A 224 -11.11 -11.50 0.09
N ILE A 225 -9.78 -11.53 -0.08
CA ILE A 225 -9.13 -12.08 -1.27
C ILE A 225 -9.44 -13.58 -1.41
N GLY A 226 -9.51 -14.31 -0.30
CA GLY A 226 -9.83 -15.74 -0.29
C GLY A 226 -11.24 -16.09 -0.77
N SER A 227 -12.16 -15.12 -0.84
CA SER A 227 -13.56 -15.34 -1.21
C SER A 227 -13.99 -14.71 -2.53
N ILE A 228 -13.04 -14.19 -3.32
CA ILE A 228 -13.37 -13.54 -4.60
C ILE A 228 -13.99 -14.52 -5.61
N ASP A 229 -14.93 -14.02 -6.39
CA ASP A 229 -15.43 -14.70 -7.58
C ASP A 229 -14.49 -14.52 -8.79
N ALA A 230 -14.90 -15.06 -9.95
CA ALA A 230 -14.12 -14.96 -11.20
C ALA A 230 -13.93 -13.53 -11.72
N LYS A 231 -14.70 -12.55 -11.22
CA LYS A 231 -14.56 -11.13 -11.56
C LYS A 231 -13.73 -10.36 -10.53
N GLY A 232 -13.21 -11.04 -9.50
CA GLY A 232 -12.46 -10.43 -8.42
C GLY A 232 -13.32 -9.82 -7.32
N VAL A 233 -14.63 -10.10 -7.29
CA VAL A 233 -15.54 -9.54 -6.27
C VAL A 233 -15.58 -10.46 -5.05
N THR A 234 -15.20 -9.92 -3.89
CA THR A 234 -15.24 -10.63 -2.59
C THR A 234 -16.68 -10.86 -2.11
N SER A 235 -16.86 -11.74 -1.11
CA SER A 235 -18.17 -12.00 -0.51
C SER A 235 -18.74 -10.77 0.23
N ALA A 236 -20.07 -10.70 0.37
CA ALA A 236 -20.72 -9.63 1.12
C ALA A 236 -20.27 -9.56 2.59
N ALA A 237 -20.05 -10.72 3.22
CA ALA A 237 -19.60 -10.81 4.61
C ALA A 237 -18.17 -10.29 4.79
N ASP A 238 -17.27 -10.62 3.86
CA ASP A 238 -15.89 -10.16 3.93
C ASP A 238 -15.77 -8.67 3.57
N TYR A 239 -16.61 -8.17 2.66
CA TYR A 239 -16.72 -6.73 2.38
C TYR A 239 -17.17 -5.94 3.63
N GLU A 240 -18.14 -6.46 4.39
CA GLU A 240 -18.54 -5.87 5.68
C GLU A 240 -17.39 -5.84 6.68
N ALA A 241 -16.66 -6.95 6.82
CA ALA A 241 -15.52 -7.04 7.72
C ALA A 241 -14.42 -6.02 7.35
N VAL A 242 -14.14 -5.85 6.06
CA VAL A 242 -13.20 -4.85 5.54
C VAL A 242 -13.67 -3.43 5.87
N ASN A 243 -14.93 -3.09 5.61
CA ASN A 243 -15.47 -1.76 5.91
C ASN A 243 -15.41 -1.43 7.41
N ALA A 244 -15.74 -2.39 8.28
CA ALA A 244 -15.65 -2.23 9.73
C ALA A 244 -14.19 -2.02 10.18
N ALA A 245 -13.25 -2.81 9.66
CA ALA A 245 -11.85 -2.68 9.99
C ALA A 245 -11.26 -1.33 9.55
N LEU A 246 -11.56 -0.88 8.33
CA LEU A 246 -11.13 0.43 7.83
C LEU A 246 -11.76 1.57 8.63
N GLY A 247 -13.05 1.48 9.00
CA GLY A 247 -13.68 2.47 9.87
C GLY A 247 -12.93 2.66 11.19
N ARG A 248 -12.45 1.57 11.81
CA ARG A 248 -11.64 1.62 13.04
C ARG A 248 -10.26 2.22 12.80
N VAL A 249 -9.62 1.96 11.65
CA VAL A 249 -8.36 2.61 11.26
C VAL A 249 -8.56 4.13 11.16
N ILE A 250 -9.61 4.59 10.47
CA ILE A 250 -9.91 6.02 10.32
C ILE A 250 -10.18 6.67 11.70
N ALA A 251 -10.95 6.01 12.55
CA ALA A 251 -11.26 6.49 13.90
C ALA A 251 -10.01 6.53 14.83
N SER A 252 -8.93 5.82 14.49
CA SER A 252 -7.73 5.76 15.32
C SER A 252 -6.82 6.99 15.21
N VAL A 253 -7.04 7.87 14.23
CA VAL A 253 -6.25 9.09 14.01
C VAL A 253 -7.11 10.35 14.11
N PRO A 254 -6.52 11.52 14.43
CA PRO A 254 -7.24 12.79 14.43
C PRO A 254 -7.87 13.13 13.07
N LYS A 255 -9.05 13.76 13.12
CA LYS A 255 -9.78 14.24 11.93
C LYS A 255 -8.92 15.04 10.96
N SER A 256 -8.03 15.88 11.48
CA SER A 256 -7.13 16.71 10.66
C SER A 256 -6.24 15.88 9.75
N MET A 257 -5.74 14.72 10.18
CA MET A 257 -4.90 13.86 9.35
C MET A 257 -5.68 13.23 8.18
N VAL A 258 -6.93 12.83 8.44
CA VAL A 258 -7.82 12.32 7.39
C VAL A 258 -8.13 13.43 6.37
N MET A 259 -8.36 14.65 6.84
CA MET A 259 -8.61 15.80 5.96
C MET A 259 -7.36 16.24 5.18
N ASP A 260 -6.17 16.12 5.75
CA ASP A 260 -4.90 16.35 5.04
C ASP A 260 -4.76 15.43 3.82
N VAL A 261 -5.09 14.14 3.99
CA VAL A 261 -5.12 13.17 2.89
C VAL A 261 -6.17 13.57 1.84
N TYR A 262 -7.42 13.81 2.28
CA TYR A 262 -8.50 14.18 1.38
C TYR A 262 -8.17 15.44 0.56
N ASN A 263 -7.68 16.50 1.21
CA ASN A 263 -7.35 17.76 0.55
C ASN A 263 -6.19 17.61 -0.44
N ALA A 264 -5.18 16.81 -0.10
CA ALA A 264 -4.05 16.57 -0.99
C ALA A 264 -4.48 15.84 -2.27
N PHE A 265 -5.37 14.85 -2.17
CA PHE A 265 -5.90 14.15 -3.34
C PHE A 265 -6.94 14.96 -4.10
N ALA A 266 -7.77 15.76 -3.43
CA ALA A 266 -8.71 16.66 -4.10
C ALA A 266 -8.01 17.68 -5.02
N GLY A 267 -6.79 18.11 -4.66
CA GLY A 267 -5.95 18.97 -5.50
C GLY A 267 -5.24 18.23 -6.65
N LEU A 268 -5.27 16.90 -6.67
CA LEU A 268 -4.53 16.05 -7.62
C LEU A 268 -5.45 15.32 -8.61
N VAL A 269 -6.62 14.88 -8.14
CA VAL A 269 -7.57 14.07 -8.91
C VAL A 269 -8.45 14.98 -9.78
N SER A 270 -8.34 14.84 -11.10
CA SER A 270 -9.22 15.54 -12.04
C SER A 270 -10.68 15.14 -11.83
N PRO A 271 -11.65 16.09 -11.88
CA PRO A 271 -13.09 15.77 -11.82
C PRO A 271 -13.57 14.80 -12.90
N THR A 272 -12.82 14.68 -14.00
CA THR A 272 -13.11 13.70 -15.06
C THR A 272 -12.96 12.25 -14.59
N ILE A 273 -12.10 11.99 -13.59
CA ILE A 273 -11.85 10.64 -13.09
C ILE A 273 -13.09 10.08 -12.36
N PRO A 274 -13.66 10.74 -11.32
CA PRO A 274 -14.91 10.29 -10.71
C PRO A 274 -16.07 10.15 -11.71
N ASN A 275 -16.17 11.07 -12.68
CA ASN A 275 -17.21 10.99 -13.71
C ASN A 275 -17.05 9.74 -14.60
N ASN A 276 -15.83 9.42 -15.01
CA ASN A 276 -15.56 8.21 -15.81
C ASN A 276 -15.87 6.93 -15.02
N MET A 277 -15.52 6.88 -13.72
CA MET A 277 -15.84 5.73 -12.85
C MET A 277 -17.35 5.59 -12.62
N PHE A 278 -18.05 6.72 -12.43
CA PHE A 278 -19.50 6.72 -12.26
C PHE A 278 -20.23 6.25 -13.52
N GLN A 279 -19.74 6.59 -14.71
CA GLN A 279 -20.31 6.17 -15.98
C GLN A 279 -20.12 4.67 -16.28
N SER A 280 -19.18 3.99 -15.59
CA SER A 280 -18.91 2.57 -15.80
C SER A 280 -19.74 1.63 -14.92
N VAL A 281 -20.63 2.17 -14.08
CA VAL A 281 -21.45 1.41 -13.12
C VAL A 281 -22.92 1.83 -13.17
N ASN A 282 -23.80 1.11 -12.47
CA ASN A 282 -25.16 1.57 -12.30
C ASN A 282 -25.23 2.87 -11.45
N ALA A 283 -25.82 3.92 -12.03
CA ALA A 283 -25.93 5.22 -11.39
C ALA A 283 -26.77 5.21 -10.10
N LEU A 284 -27.83 4.39 -10.02
CA LEU A 284 -28.67 4.30 -8.83
C LEU A 284 -27.90 3.63 -7.69
N ASP A 285 -27.20 2.53 -7.98
CA ASP A 285 -26.41 1.81 -6.99
C ASP A 285 -25.22 2.65 -6.50
N ALA A 286 -24.56 3.40 -7.39
CA ALA A 286 -23.49 4.33 -7.01
C ALA A 286 -23.99 5.46 -6.08
N ASN A 287 -25.16 6.03 -6.36
CA ASN A 287 -25.77 7.04 -5.49
C ASN A 287 -26.21 6.46 -4.13
N ALA A 288 -26.74 5.23 -4.12
CA ALA A 288 -27.10 4.53 -2.89
C ALA A 288 -25.84 4.27 -2.03
N ALA A 289 -24.76 3.78 -2.64
CA ALA A 289 -23.48 3.58 -1.97
C ALA A 289 -22.91 4.89 -1.40
N ALA A 290 -22.94 5.99 -2.17
CA ALA A 290 -22.47 7.29 -1.70
C ALA A 290 -23.30 7.82 -0.52
N LYS A 291 -24.63 7.69 -0.57
CA LYS A 291 -25.51 8.06 0.54
C LYS A 291 -25.19 7.25 1.80
N ALA A 292 -25.04 5.93 1.66
CA ALA A 292 -24.69 5.05 2.77
C ALA A 292 -23.31 5.40 3.36
N PHE A 293 -22.32 5.73 2.53
CA PHE A 293 -21.02 6.22 2.96
C PHE A 293 -21.12 7.51 3.79
N TYR A 294 -21.92 8.48 3.35
CA TYR A 294 -22.13 9.72 4.09
C TYR A 294 -22.82 9.52 5.44
N THR A 295 -23.63 8.48 5.61
CA THR A 295 -24.16 8.08 6.93
C THR A 295 -23.12 7.37 7.77
N PHE A 296 -22.39 6.42 7.20
CA PHE A 296 -21.35 5.66 7.90
C PHE A 296 -20.25 6.56 8.49
N LYS A 297 -19.78 7.55 7.71
CA LYS A 297 -18.70 8.45 8.14
C LYS A 297 -19.06 9.29 9.37
N ASP A 298 -20.34 9.51 9.68
CA ASP A 298 -20.76 10.19 10.92
C ASP A 298 -20.52 9.32 12.17
N VAL A 299 -20.71 8.00 12.06
CA VAL A 299 -20.39 7.05 13.14
C VAL A 299 -18.88 6.90 13.34
N VAL A 300 -18.12 6.90 12.23
CA VAL A 300 -16.65 6.92 12.31
C VAL A 300 -16.17 8.19 13.00
N ALA A 301 -16.71 9.36 12.60
CA ALA A 301 -16.33 10.64 13.18
C ALA A 301 -16.67 10.76 14.67
N SER A 302 -17.80 10.21 15.12
CA SER A 302 -18.17 10.21 16.56
C SER A 302 -17.29 9.29 17.41
N SER A 303 -16.63 8.32 16.78
CA SER A 303 -15.70 7.39 17.42
C SER A 303 -14.23 7.79 17.22
N GLN A 304 -13.97 8.90 16.51
CA GLN A 304 -12.63 9.34 16.13
C GLN A 304 -11.91 10.00 17.32
N ARG A 305 -10.62 9.68 17.48
CA ARG A 305 -9.75 10.28 18.50
C ARG A 305 -9.38 11.73 18.21
#